data_AF-A0A4U2ZDS5-F1
#
_entry.id   AF-A0A4U2ZDS5-F1
#
_cell.length_a   1.000
_cell.length_b   1.000
_cell.length_c   1.000
_cell.angle_alpha   90.00
_cell.angle_beta   90.00
_cell.angle_gamma   90.00
#
_symmetry.space_group_name_H-M   'P 1'
#
loop_
_entity.id
_entity.type
_entity.pdbx_description
1 polymer ?
#
loop_
_entity_poly.entity_id
_entity_poly.type
_entity_poly.pdbx_seq_one_letter_code
_entity_poly.pdbx_strand_id
1 'polypeptide(L)'
;MWLPFLGLVLGLALGLLTNIQIPSIYENYLSIAVLAALDTLFGGIRAQLQHVYDDKVFVSGFFFNIVLAAGLAFLGVNLGVDLYLAAIFAFGVRLFQNIAIIRRILLTRLDEKRHNKKKTSIE
;
A
#
# COMPACT_ATOMS: atom_id res chain seq x y z
N MET A 1 -0.36 -9.02 17.04
CA MET A 1 -0.79 -10.14 16.17
C MET A 1 0.27 -10.31 15.09
N TRP A 2 0.93 -11.47 15.00
CA TRP A 2 2.05 -11.71 14.07
C TRP A 2 1.60 -12.19 12.67
N LEU A 3 0.31 -12.47 12.50
CA LEU A 3 -0.25 -13.10 11.31
C LEU A 3 0.04 -12.33 10.00
N PRO A 4 -0.08 -10.98 9.92
CA PRO A 4 0.24 -10.26 8.67
C PRO A 4 1.72 -10.32 8.30
N PHE A 5 2.60 -10.29 9.30
CA PHE A 5 4.04 -10.42 9.10
C PHE A 5 4.41 -11.81 8.58
N LEU A 6 3.84 -12.86 9.19
CA LEU A 6 3.98 -14.23 8.71
C LEU A 6 3.47 -14.39 7.27
N GLY A 7 2.32 -13.81 6.94
CA GLY A 7 1.78 -13.82 5.58
C GLY A 7 2.71 -13.16 4.56
N LEU A 8 3.30 -12.01 4.92
CA LEU A 8 4.28 -11.32 4.06
C LEU A 8 5.53 -12.18 3.84
N VAL A 9 6.11 -12.72 4.91
CA VAL A 9 7.30 -13.57 4.84
C VAL A 9 7.01 -14.82 4.00
N LEU A 10 5.87 -15.46 4.22
CA LEU A 10 5.45 -16.64 3.46
C LEU A 10 5.26 -16.31 1.98
N GLY A 11 4.57 -15.22 1.65
CA GLY A 11 4.34 -14.79 0.27
C GLY A 11 5.64 -14.45 -0.47
N LEU A 12 6.56 -13.72 0.18
CA LEU A 12 7.89 -13.43 -0.37
C LEU A 12 8.72 -14.70 -0.55
N ALA A 13 8.73 -15.58 0.45
CA ALA A 13 9.45 -16.85 0.37
C ALA A 13 8.92 -17.71 -0.78
N LEU A 14 7.60 -17.85 -0.91
CA LEU A 14 6.98 -18.56 -2.03
C LEU A 14 7.41 -17.92 -3.35
N GLY A 15 7.24 -16.61 -3.54
CA GLY A 15 7.60 -15.93 -4.78
C GLY A 15 9.09 -16.04 -5.17
N LEU A 16 10.01 -15.98 -4.20
CA LEU A 16 11.45 -16.08 -4.46
C LEU A 16 11.95 -17.52 -4.65
N LEU A 17 11.34 -18.49 -3.96
CA LEU A 17 11.73 -19.91 -4.06
C LEU A 17 11.07 -20.58 -5.26
N THR A 18 9.90 -20.13 -5.68
CA THR A 18 9.27 -20.62 -6.90
C THR A 18 9.86 -19.87 -8.09
N ASN A 19 10.52 -20.59 -9.01
CA ASN A 19 10.99 -20.03 -10.28
C ASN A 19 9.82 -19.83 -11.28
N ILE A 20 8.66 -19.38 -10.78
CA ILE A 20 7.47 -19.13 -11.58
C ILE A 20 7.70 -17.82 -12.34
N GLN A 21 7.86 -17.94 -13.65
CA GLN A 21 7.91 -16.79 -14.53
C GLN A 21 6.48 -16.39 -14.87
N ILE A 22 6.16 -15.12 -14.64
CA ILE A 22 4.87 -14.54 -15.02
C ILE A 22 4.88 -14.39 -16.55
N PRO A 23 3.96 -15.01 -17.30
CA PRO A 23 3.84 -14.78 -18.73
C PRO A 23 3.60 -13.30 -19.04
N SER A 24 4.16 -12.80 -20.14
CA SER A 24 4.12 -11.37 -20.50
C SER A 24 2.70 -10.79 -20.56
N ILE A 25 1.70 -11.59 -20.92
CA ILE A 25 0.28 -11.19 -20.95
C ILE A 25 -0.27 -10.80 -19.56
N TYR A 26 0.34 -11.27 -18.47
CA TYR A 26 -0.10 -11.00 -17.09
C TYR A 26 0.73 -9.94 -16.37
N GLU A 27 1.79 -9.40 -16.98
CA GLU A 27 2.68 -8.41 -16.36
C GLU A 27 1.94 -7.15 -15.90
N ASN A 28 1.05 -6.62 -16.74
CA ASN A 28 0.26 -5.43 -16.42
C ASN A 28 -0.73 -5.68 -15.28
N TYR A 29 -1.30 -6.87 -15.21
CA TYR A 29 -2.23 -7.29 -14.15
C TYR A 29 -1.52 -7.41 -12.80
N LEU A 30 -0.34 -8.06 -12.79
CA LEU A 30 0.45 -8.20 -11.59
C LEU A 30 0.93 -6.84 -11.08
N SER A 31 1.49 -6.02 -11.95
CA SER A 31 2.06 -4.71 -11.60
C SER A 31 1.04 -3.82 -10.92
N ILE A 32 -0.17 -3.74 -11.48
CA ILE A 32 -1.22 -2.90 -10.93
C ILE A 32 -1.85 -3.47 -9.66
N ALA A 33 -1.98 -4.81 -9.55
CA ALA A 33 -2.49 -5.46 -8.36
C ALA A 33 -1.54 -5.27 -7.17
N VAL A 34 -0.22 -5.42 -7.39
CA VAL A 34 0.81 -5.14 -6.37
C VAL A 34 0.74 -3.68 -5.95
N LEU A 35 0.61 -2.75 -6.90
CA LEU A 35 0.51 -1.33 -6.58
C LEU A 35 -0.74 -0.98 -5.76
N ALA A 36 -1.89 -1.57 -6.10
CA ALA A 36 -3.14 -1.39 -5.35
C ALA A 36 -3.07 -1.98 -3.93
N ALA A 37 -2.42 -3.13 -3.78
CA ALA A 37 -2.15 -3.76 -2.48
C ALA A 37 -1.25 -2.87 -1.61
N LEU A 38 -0.18 -2.33 -2.20
CA LEU A 38 0.73 -1.40 -1.52
C LEU A 38 0.04 -0.10 -1.12
N ASP A 39 -0.73 0.53 -2.03
CA ASP A 39 -1.51 1.74 -1.71
C ASP A 39 -2.39 1.52 -0.48
N THR A 40 -3.09 0.38 -0.42
CA THR A 40 -3.95 0.05 0.71
C THR A 40 -3.16 -0.21 1.99
N LEU A 41 -2.01 -0.90 1.90
CA LEU A 41 -1.09 -1.12 3.03
C LEU A 41 -0.62 0.19 3.65
N PHE A 42 -0.11 1.12 2.84
CA PHE A 42 0.31 2.44 3.31
C PHE A 42 -0.87 3.29 3.78
N GLY A 43 -2.04 3.17 3.15
CA GLY A 43 -3.29 3.79 3.62
C GLY A 43 -3.66 3.32 5.03
N GLY A 44 -3.51 2.03 5.32
CA GLY A 44 -3.72 1.45 6.65
C GLY A 44 -2.73 1.95 7.69
N ILE A 45 -1.43 2.00 7.34
CA ILE A 45 -0.39 2.57 8.22
C ILE A 45 -0.70 4.04 8.54
N ARG A 46 -1.08 4.83 7.54
CA ARG A 46 -1.49 6.22 7.71
C ARG A 46 -2.67 6.34 8.66
N ALA A 47 -3.73 5.57 8.44
CA ALA A 47 -4.92 5.58 9.29
C ALA A 47 -4.61 5.20 10.74
N GLN A 48 -3.70 4.24 10.94
CA GLN A 48 -3.25 3.83 12.27
C GLN A 48 -2.48 4.95 12.98
N LEU A 49 -1.58 5.64 12.27
CA LEU A 49 -0.86 6.81 12.81
C LEU A 49 -1.77 8.01 13.09
N GLN A 50 -2.93 8.08 12.43
CA GLN A 50 -3.95 9.11 12.65
C GLN A 50 -5.02 8.69 13.67
N HIS A 51 -4.93 7.48 14.24
CA HIS A 51 -5.92 6.93 15.18
C HIS A 51 -7.34 6.82 14.60
N VAL A 52 -7.45 6.61 13.29
CA VAL A 52 -8.72 6.44 12.54
C VAL A 52 -8.75 5.11 11.78
N TYR A 53 -7.97 4.13 12.21
CA TYR A 53 -7.90 2.81 11.58
C TYR A 53 -9.14 1.98 11.90
N ASP A 54 -9.70 1.34 10.87
CA ASP A 54 -10.81 0.39 10.97
C ASP A 54 -10.46 -0.84 10.14
N ASP A 55 -10.45 -2.01 10.79
CA ASP A 55 -10.10 -3.29 10.17
C ASP A 55 -11.02 -3.66 9.00
N LYS A 56 -12.33 -3.38 9.11
CA LYS A 56 -13.30 -3.70 8.06
C LYS A 56 -13.05 -2.83 6.84
N VAL A 57 -12.80 -1.54 7.04
CA VAL A 57 -12.48 -0.61 5.94
C VAL A 57 -11.17 -0.98 5.27
N PHE A 58 -10.15 -1.36 6.04
CA PHE A 58 -8.87 -1.82 5.49
C PHE A 58 -9.01 -3.11 4.66
N VAL A 59 -9.62 -4.14 5.24
CA VAL A 59 -9.75 -5.45 4.58
C VAL A 59 -10.64 -5.35 3.33
N SER A 60 -11.80 -4.69 3.44
CA SER A 60 -12.69 -4.49 2.28
C SER A 60 -12.01 -3.67 1.19
N GLY A 61 -11.33 -2.57 1.55
CA GLY A 61 -10.57 -1.75 0.62
C GLY A 61 -9.46 -2.52 -0.07
N PHE A 62 -8.74 -3.40 0.65
CA PHE A 62 -7.63 -4.18 0.09
C PHE A 62 -8.09 -5.08 -1.05
N PHE A 63 -9.10 -5.91 -0.80
CA PHE A 63 -9.64 -6.81 -1.81
C PHE A 63 -10.37 -6.04 -2.93
N PHE A 64 -11.18 -5.04 -2.58
CA PHE A 64 -11.92 -4.26 -3.57
C PHE A 64 -10.99 -3.51 -4.52
N ASN A 65 -9.93 -2.89 -4.01
CA ASN A 65 -8.95 -2.16 -4.82
C ASN A 65 -8.18 -3.09 -5.76
N ILE A 66 -7.77 -4.28 -5.30
CA ILE A 66 -7.09 -5.28 -6.14
C ILE A 66 -8.03 -5.76 -7.26
N VAL A 67 -9.28 -6.10 -6.91
CA VAL A 67 -10.27 -6.54 -7.91
C VAL A 67 -10.56 -5.42 -8.91
N LEU A 68 -10.69 -4.18 -8.45
CA LEU A 68 -10.89 -3.02 -9.32
C LEU A 68 -9.69 -2.80 -10.25
N ALA A 69 -8.46 -2.90 -9.72
CA ALA A 69 -7.23 -2.77 -10.50
C ALA A 69 -7.11 -3.86 -11.58
N ALA A 70 -7.37 -5.11 -11.21
CA ALA A 70 -7.40 -6.24 -12.14
C ALA A 70 -8.52 -6.09 -13.18
N GLY A 71 -9.70 -5.61 -12.77
CA GLY A 71 -10.82 -5.31 -13.66
C GLY A 71 -10.49 -4.21 -14.66
N LEU A 72 -9.80 -3.14 -14.25
CA LEU A 72 -9.36 -2.08 -15.16
C LEU A 72 -8.29 -2.57 -16.13
N ALA A 73 -7.35 -3.41 -15.68
CA ALA A 73 -6.39 -4.05 -16.57
C ALA A 73 -7.09 -4.98 -17.58
N PHE A 74 -8.05 -5.78 -17.13
CA PHE A 74 -8.87 -6.64 -17.97
C PHE A 74 -9.62 -5.85 -19.04
N LEU A 75 -10.33 -4.80 -18.63
CA LEU A 75 -11.04 -3.92 -19.55
C LEU A 75 -10.08 -3.27 -20.54
N GLY A 76 -8.90 -2.82 -20.09
CA GLY A 76 -7.88 -2.23 -20.96
C GLY A 76 -7.45 -3.18 -22.07
N VAL A 77 -7.11 -4.43 -21.71
CA VAL A 77 -6.70 -5.45 -22.68
C VAL A 77 -7.82 -5.77 -23.67
N ASN A 78 -9.07 -5.89 -23.23
CA ASN A 78 -10.20 -6.23 -24.10
C ASN A 78 -10.66 -5.07 -25.00
N LEU A 79 -10.48 -3.83 -24.56
CA LEU A 79 -10.84 -2.64 -25.31
C LEU A 79 -9.68 -2.12 -26.20
N GLY A 80 -8.49 -2.71 -26.09
CA GLY A 80 -7.30 -2.27 -26.83
C GLY A 80 -6.77 -0.90 -26.39
N VAL A 81 -6.97 -0.54 -25.11
CA VAL A 81 -6.54 0.75 -24.54
C VAL A 81 -5.74 0.56 -23.24
N ASP A 82 -4.82 1.48 -22.97
CA ASP A 82 -3.93 1.41 -21.81
C ASP A 82 -4.59 1.86 -20.49
N LEU A 83 -5.78 1.34 -20.17
CA LEU A 83 -6.49 1.66 -18.92
C LEU A 83 -5.68 1.29 -17.67
N TYR A 84 -4.79 0.30 -17.77
CA TYR A 84 -3.88 -0.04 -16.69
C TYR A 84 -2.97 1.14 -16.32
N LEU A 85 -2.57 2.00 -17.26
CA LEU A 85 -1.74 3.17 -17.00
C LEU A 85 -2.49 4.22 -16.17
N ALA A 86 -3.77 4.45 -16.48
CA ALA A 86 -4.62 5.37 -15.72
C ALA A 86 -4.77 4.90 -14.27
N ALA A 87 -4.97 3.60 -14.07
CA ALA A 87 -5.06 3.05 -12.74
C ALA A 87 -3.70 3.04 -12.02
N ILE A 88 -2.59 2.72 -12.68
CA ILE A 88 -1.23 2.87 -12.10
C ILE A 88 -1.02 4.31 -11.63
N PHE A 89 -1.39 5.30 -12.43
CA PHE A 89 -1.27 6.70 -12.05
C PHE A 89 -2.13 7.02 -10.82
N ALA A 90 -3.40 6.63 -10.82
CA ALA A 90 -4.31 6.88 -9.70
C ALA A 90 -3.85 6.20 -8.39
N PHE A 91 -3.51 4.91 -8.44
CA PHE A 91 -2.98 4.17 -7.29
C PHE A 91 -1.62 4.73 -6.85
N GLY A 92 -0.74 5.06 -7.81
CA GLY A 92 0.58 5.62 -7.54
C GLY A 92 0.53 6.97 -6.83
N VAL A 93 -0.31 7.89 -7.32
CA VAL A 93 -0.51 9.20 -6.66
C VAL A 93 -1.00 9.02 -5.23
N ARG A 94 -1.97 8.15 -4.99
CA ARG A 94 -2.48 7.88 -3.63
C ARG A 94 -1.42 7.25 -2.73
N LEU A 95 -0.62 6.33 -3.27
CA LEU A 95 0.49 5.71 -2.55
C LEU A 95 1.51 6.77 -2.09
N PHE A 96 1.95 7.65 -3.00
CA PHE A 96 2.88 8.72 -2.66
C PHE A 96 2.28 9.71 -1.65
N GLN A 97 0.99 10.04 -1.78
CA GLN A 97 0.29 10.87 -0.81
C GLN A 97 0.25 10.23 0.58
N ASN A 98 -0.05 8.93 0.66
CA ASN A 98 -0.04 8.18 1.91
C ASN A 98 1.34 8.23 2.58
N ILE A 99 2.40 7.99 1.82
CA ILE A 99 3.79 8.06 2.30
C ILE A 99 4.13 9.49 2.77
N ALA A 100 3.74 10.52 2.03
CA ALA A 100 4.00 11.91 2.39
C ALA A 100 3.34 12.30 3.72
N ILE A 101 2.11 11.86 3.94
CA ILE A 101 1.38 12.09 5.20
C ILE A 101 2.04 11.33 6.35
N ILE A 102 2.36 10.04 6.17
CA ILE A 102 3.07 9.23 7.17
C ILE A 102 4.37 9.92 7.60
N ARG A 103 5.20 10.33 6.62
CA ARG A 103 6.45 11.05 6.88
C ARG A 103 6.22 12.30 7.72
N ARG A 104 5.20 13.10 7.37
CA ARG A 104 4.87 14.33 8.11
C ARG A 104 4.50 14.03 9.56
N ILE A 105 3.63 13.05 9.80
CA ILE A 105 3.20 12.68 11.16
C ILE A 105 4.40 12.22 12.00
N LEU A 106 5.28 11.40 11.43
CA LEU A 106 6.47 10.91 12.12
C LEU A 106 7.42 12.06 12.50
N LEU A 107 7.68 13.01 11.59
CA LEU A 107 8.52 14.17 11.88
C LEU A 107 7.92 15.05 12.99
N THR A 108 6.64 15.39 12.90
CA THR A 108 5.97 16.19 13.94
C THR A 108 6.04 15.54 15.32
N ARG A 109 5.79 14.22 15.42
CA ARG A 109 5.91 13.48 16.69
C ARG A 109 7.35 13.43 17.22
N LEU A 110 8.36 13.42 16.35
CA LEU A 110 9.75 13.46 16.77
C LEU A 110 10.13 14.84 17.34
N ASP A 111 9.66 15.92 16.72
CA ASP A 111 9.92 17.28 17.19
C ASP A 111 9.25 17.55 18.54
N GLU A 112 7.99 17.14 18.72
CA GLU A 112 7.29 17.24 20.01
C GLU A 112 8.03 16.49 21.14
N LYS A 113 8.53 15.28 20.87
CA LYS A 113 9.32 14.51 21.85
C LYS A 113 10.62 15.22 22.24
N ARG A 114 11.29 15.88 21.28
CA ARG A 114 12.52 16.66 21.54
C ARG A 114 12.24 17.86 22.43
N HIS A 115 11.14 18.58 22.18
CA HIS A 115 10.73 19.72 23.00
C HIS A 115 10.38 19.31 24.44
N ASN A 116 9.61 18.24 24.63
CA ASN A 116 9.28 17.76 25.98
C ASN A 116 10.52 17.30 26.75
N LYS A 117 11.45 16.58 26.12
CA LYS A 117 12.69 16.13 26.77
C LYS A 117 13.55 17.30 27.26
N LYS A 118 13.60 18.40 26.50
CA LYS A 118 14.36 19.60 26.89
C LYS A 118 13.74 20.34 28.07
N LYS A 119 12.40 20.34 28.18
CA LYS A 119 11.69 20.96 29.31
C LYS A 119 11.96 20.22 30.63
N THR A 120 11.89 18.89 30.63
CA THR A 120 12.15 18.06 31.82
C THR A 120 13.62 18.07 32.28
N SER A 121 14.58 18.43 31.43
CA SER A 121 15.99 18.56 31.85
C SER A 121 16.33 19.91 32.51
N ILE A 122 15.42 20.87 32.50
CA ILE A 122 15.61 22.22 33.06
C ILE A 122 14.84 22.39 34.39
N GLU A 123 13.85 21.52 34.65
CA GLU A 123 13.14 21.37 35.93
C GLU A 123 13.87 20.39 36.85
#